data_AF-I0FCZ5-F1
#
_entry.id   AF-I0FCZ5-F1
#
_cell.length_a   1.000
_cell.length_b   1.000
_cell.length_c   1.000
_cell.angle_alpha   90.00
_cell.angle_beta   90.00
_cell.angle_gamma   90.00
#
_symmetry.space_group_name_H-M   'P 1'
#
loop_
_entity.id
_entity.type
_entity.pdbx_description
1 polymer ?
#
loop_
_entity_poly.entity_id
_entity_poly.type
_entity_poly.pdbx_seq_one_letter_code
_entity_poly.pdbx_strand_id
1 'polypeptide(L)'
;MKQKNIFILILLLLSTSAFANSTARSNFGIGILLPFPIALELNIENFDIDLGIYNGANNLFQNWQTLFLAIDYIFYMHTFKELNQMLNFSIGGGGYGTIWFSRWNHTHTNSGPISIGARLPLILNLAIFIKKFDVFLKVAPGLGINIWNGGAGFRWEIFAALGIRYWFT
;
A
#
# COMPACT_ATOMS: atom_id res chain seq x y z
N MET A 1 15.09 -35.92 3.44
CA MET A 1 14.25 -34.70 3.37
C MET A 1 12.79 -35.14 3.37
N LYS A 2 12.02 -34.69 4.37
CA LYS A 2 10.72 -35.26 4.76
C LYS A 2 9.66 -34.95 3.69
N GLN A 3 8.73 -35.89 3.43
CA GLN A 3 7.65 -35.80 2.44
C GLN A 3 6.88 -34.46 2.44
N LYS A 4 6.82 -33.76 3.59
CA LYS A 4 6.28 -32.39 3.72
C LYS A 4 6.96 -31.37 2.80
N ASN A 5 8.27 -31.47 2.57
CA ASN A 5 9.01 -30.52 1.73
C ASN A 5 8.74 -30.76 0.23
N ILE A 6 8.48 -32.01 -0.17
CA ILE A 6 8.12 -32.37 -1.54
C ILE A 6 6.71 -31.87 -1.86
N PHE A 7 5.77 -31.98 -0.91
CA PHE A 7 4.41 -31.49 -1.09
C PHE A 7 4.35 -29.97 -1.24
N ILE A 8 5.15 -29.24 -0.44
CA ILE A 8 5.29 -27.78 -0.57
C ILE A 8 5.90 -27.40 -1.92
N LEU A 9 6.92 -28.14 -2.38
CA LEU A 9 7.54 -27.91 -3.67
C LEU A 9 6.59 -28.19 -4.85
N ILE A 10 5.80 -29.27 -4.77
CA ILE A 10 4.77 -29.61 -5.76
C ILE A 10 3.65 -28.55 -5.77
N LEU A 11 3.24 -28.05 -4.61
CA LEU A 11 2.25 -26.96 -4.53
C LEU A 11 2.78 -25.65 -5.12
N LEU A 12 4.06 -25.34 -4.89
CA LEU A 12 4.77 -24.22 -5.51
C LEU A 12 4.84 -24.40 -7.04
N LEU A 13 5.19 -25.59 -7.53
CA LEU A 13 5.33 -25.91 -8.96
C LEU A 13 3.97 -26.01 -9.71
N LEU A 14 2.90 -26.45 -9.04
CA LEU A 14 1.55 -26.49 -9.61
C LEU A 14 0.90 -25.10 -9.63
N SER A 15 1.26 -24.23 -8.67
CA SER A 15 0.84 -22.84 -8.74
C SER A 15 1.46 -22.15 -9.95
N THR A 16 2.75 -22.35 -10.26
CA THR A 16 3.38 -21.68 -11.41
C THR A 16 2.86 -22.16 -12.78
N SER A 17 2.39 -23.41 -12.92
CA SER A 17 1.93 -23.96 -14.20
C SER A 17 0.49 -23.58 -14.57
N ALA A 18 -0.37 -23.31 -13.59
CA ALA A 18 -1.76 -22.88 -13.83
C ALA A 18 -1.88 -21.40 -14.28
N PHE A 19 -0.79 -20.64 -14.29
CA PHE A 19 -0.80 -19.18 -14.45
C PHE A 19 -0.18 -18.67 -15.77
N ALA A 20 0.06 -19.55 -16.74
CA ALA A 20 0.79 -19.22 -17.97
C ALA A 20 -0.04 -18.54 -19.09
N ASN A 21 -1.34 -18.28 -18.90
CA ASN A 21 -2.24 -18.04 -20.05
C ASN A 21 -3.08 -16.75 -20.07
N SER A 22 -2.74 -15.73 -19.28
CA SER A 22 -3.35 -14.39 -19.47
C SER A 22 -2.39 -13.44 -20.15
N THR A 23 -2.82 -12.82 -21.26
CA THR A 23 -2.02 -11.87 -22.04
C THR A 23 -2.15 -10.42 -21.54
N ALA A 24 -3.12 -10.09 -20.68
CA ALA A 24 -3.33 -8.75 -20.13
C ALA A 24 -3.36 -8.74 -18.60
N ARG A 25 -2.73 -7.72 -18.00
CA ARG A 25 -2.85 -7.44 -16.55
C ARG A 25 -4.26 -6.93 -16.30
N SER A 26 -4.88 -7.39 -15.22
CA SER A 26 -6.24 -6.96 -14.86
C SER A 26 -6.27 -5.53 -14.37
N ASN A 27 -7.45 -4.91 -14.47
CA ASN A 27 -7.76 -3.61 -13.91
C ASN A 27 -8.11 -3.69 -12.41
N PHE A 28 -8.17 -4.87 -11.81
CA PHE A 28 -8.47 -5.02 -10.38
C PHE A 28 -7.39 -5.81 -9.65
N GLY A 29 -6.90 -5.24 -8.55
CA GLY A 29 -5.91 -5.88 -7.69
C GLY A 29 -6.16 -5.62 -6.21
N ILE A 30 -5.67 -6.53 -5.37
CA ILE A 30 -5.66 -6.38 -3.92
C ILE A 30 -4.25 -6.62 -3.42
N GLY A 31 -3.76 -5.75 -2.55
CA GLY A 31 -2.42 -5.85 -1.98
C GLY A 31 -2.36 -5.56 -0.50
N ILE A 32 -1.18 -5.76 0.05
CA ILE A 32 -0.82 -5.39 1.41
C ILE A 32 0.42 -4.51 1.32
N LEU A 33 0.42 -3.41 2.07
CA LEU A 33 1.51 -2.45 2.22
C LEU A 33 2.07 -2.55 3.64
N LEU A 34 3.40 -2.57 3.78
CA LEU A 34 4.10 -2.56 5.07
C LEU A 34 5.39 -1.71 4.99
N PRO A 35 5.84 -1.06 6.07
CA PRO A 35 5.20 -0.92 7.37
C PRO A 35 4.48 0.43 7.55
N PHE A 36 4.69 1.42 6.67
CA PHE A 36 4.28 2.82 6.90
C PHE A 36 3.47 3.37 5.73
N PRO A 37 2.18 3.01 5.58
CA PRO A 37 1.32 2.33 6.56
C PRO A 37 1.38 0.79 6.52
N ILE A 38 0.75 0.15 7.51
CA ILE A 38 0.24 -1.23 7.37
C ILE A 38 -1.16 -1.10 6.80
N ALA A 39 -1.33 -1.38 5.52
CA ALA A 39 -2.60 -1.17 4.83
C ALA A 39 -2.96 -2.30 3.88
N LEU A 40 -4.25 -2.53 3.74
CA LEU A 40 -4.83 -3.21 2.59
C LEU A 40 -4.93 -2.19 1.45
N GLU A 41 -4.39 -2.54 0.30
CA GLU A 41 -4.49 -1.74 -0.92
C GLU A 41 -5.50 -2.39 -1.85
N LEU A 42 -6.44 -1.62 -2.36
CA LEU A 42 -7.31 -1.98 -3.47
C LEU A 42 -6.87 -1.16 -4.68
N ASN A 43 -6.51 -1.83 -5.76
CA ASN A 43 -6.27 -1.19 -7.04
C ASN A 43 -7.48 -1.40 -7.95
N ILE A 44 -8.01 -0.30 -8.48
CA ILE A 44 -9.12 -0.29 -9.45
C ILE A 44 -8.70 0.65 -10.59
N GLU A 45 -8.35 0.07 -11.73
CA GLU A 45 -7.77 0.78 -12.87
C GLU A 45 -6.54 1.61 -12.44
N ASN A 46 -6.65 2.93 -12.54
CA ASN A 46 -5.61 3.87 -12.15
C ASN A 46 -5.76 4.37 -10.72
N PHE A 47 -6.72 3.86 -9.95
CA PHE A 47 -6.92 4.24 -8.54
C PHE A 47 -6.28 3.23 -7.60
N ASP A 48 -5.48 3.72 -6.65
CA ASP A 48 -5.02 2.95 -5.50
C ASP A 48 -5.73 3.48 -4.24
N ILE A 49 -6.44 2.60 -3.54
CA ILE A 49 -7.16 2.89 -2.28
C ILE A 49 -6.47 2.12 -1.17
N ASP A 50 -5.84 2.83 -0.24
CA ASP A 50 -5.13 2.25 0.89
C ASP A 50 -5.97 2.43 2.16
N LEU A 51 -6.34 1.36 2.83
CA LEU A 51 -7.01 1.39 4.14
C LEU A 51 -6.20 0.60 5.17
N GLY A 52 -5.90 1.21 6.30
CA GLY A 52 -5.24 0.49 7.37
C GLY A 52 -4.87 1.33 8.57
N ILE A 53 -3.70 1.02 9.12
CA ILE A 53 -3.15 1.64 10.31
C ILE A 53 -1.82 2.31 9.97
N TYR A 54 -1.64 3.50 10.51
CA TYR A 54 -0.47 4.32 10.33
C TYR A 54 0.12 4.68 11.69
N ASN A 55 1.41 4.97 11.72
CA ASN A 55 2.08 5.28 12.96
C ASN A 55 3.13 6.40 12.87
N GLY A 56 3.17 7.16 11.78
CA GLY A 56 4.23 8.15 11.63
C GLY A 56 5.60 7.52 11.44
N ALA A 57 6.52 8.26 10.81
CA ALA A 57 7.93 7.89 10.86
C ALA A 57 8.53 8.06 12.28
N ASN A 58 7.89 8.84 13.15
CA ASN A 58 8.40 9.16 14.49
C ASN A 58 8.04 8.14 15.57
N ASN A 59 7.05 7.25 15.35
CA ASN A 59 6.63 6.25 16.34
C ASN A 59 6.74 4.81 15.79
N LEU A 60 7.78 4.54 15.00
CA LEU A 60 8.02 3.23 14.36
C LEU A 60 7.73 2.07 15.34
N PHE A 61 6.76 1.22 14.99
CA PHE A 61 6.36 0.02 15.74
C PHE A 61 5.77 0.27 17.16
N GLN A 62 5.40 1.49 17.52
CA GLN A 62 4.81 1.82 18.84
C GLN A 62 3.49 2.59 18.70
N ASN A 63 2.40 2.10 19.30
CA ASN A 63 1.08 2.77 19.30
C ASN A 63 0.36 2.82 17.94
N TRP A 64 -0.03 1.65 17.41
CA TRP A 64 -0.90 1.46 16.22
C TRP A 64 -2.34 1.96 16.43
N GLN A 65 -2.48 3.26 16.61
CA GLN A 65 -3.71 3.90 17.07
C GLN A 65 -4.31 4.84 16.03
N THR A 66 -3.66 5.00 14.89
CA THR A 66 -4.10 5.90 13.85
C THR A 66 -4.68 5.11 12.70
N LEU A 67 -5.99 5.23 12.47
CA LEU A 67 -6.59 4.74 11.23
C LEU A 67 -6.12 5.63 10.08
N PHE A 68 -5.86 5.01 8.96
CA PHE A 68 -5.33 5.63 7.76
C PHE A 68 -6.18 5.22 6.57
N LEU A 69 -6.56 6.21 5.77
CA LEU A 69 -7.15 6.03 4.46
C LEU A 69 -6.39 6.90 3.47
N ALA A 70 -6.14 6.40 2.28
CA ALA A 70 -5.74 7.24 1.18
C ALA A 70 -6.29 6.76 -0.16
N ILE A 71 -6.45 7.70 -1.08
CA ILE A 71 -6.97 7.47 -2.42
C ILE A 71 -6.04 8.22 -3.37
N ASP A 72 -5.38 7.46 -4.25
CA ASP A 72 -4.44 7.95 -5.23
C ASP A 72 -4.94 7.69 -6.64
N TYR A 73 -4.71 8.64 -7.54
CA TYR A 73 -4.87 8.46 -8.97
C TYR A 73 -3.51 8.43 -9.66
N ILE A 74 -3.17 7.31 -10.30
CA ILE A 74 -1.94 7.08 -11.05
C ILE A 74 -2.13 7.60 -12.47
N PHE A 75 -1.52 8.75 -12.77
CA PHE A 75 -1.66 9.40 -14.09
C PHE A 75 -0.49 9.12 -15.02
N TYR A 76 0.62 8.56 -14.52
CA TYR A 76 1.79 8.23 -15.34
C TYR A 76 2.36 6.87 -14.97
N MET A 77 2.72 6.08 -15.99
CA MET A 77 3.40 4.80 -15.84
C MET A 77 4.43 4.65 -16.96
N HIS A 78 5.63 4.22 -16.57
CA HIS A 78 6.75 3.91 -17.46
C HIS A 78 7.19 2.46 -17.26
N THR A 79 7.17 1.68 -18.35
CA THR A 79 7.64 0.30 -18.37
C THR A 79 9.05 0.25 -18.95
N PHE A 80 10.00 -0.27 -18.18
CA PHE A 80 11.38 -0.42 -18.62
C PHE A 80 11.49 -1.64 -19.55
N LYS A 81 11.73 -1.39 -20.85
CA LYS A 81 11.78 -2.45 -21.88
C LYS A 81 13.04 -3.31 -21.75
N GLU A 82 14.13 -2.70 -21.30
CA GLU A 82 15.45 -3.30 -21.11
C GLU A 82 15.43 -4.39 -20.02
N LEU A 83 14.41 -4.38 -19.16
CA LEU A 83 14.22 -5.32 -18.05
C LEU A 83 13.07 -6.31 -18.33
N ASN A 84 12.89 -6.71 -19.59
CA ASN A 84 11.82 -7.62 -20.02
C ASN A 84 10.41 -7.19 -19.55
N GLN A 85 10.18 -5.88 -19.40
CA GLN A 85 8.92 -5.31 -18.89
C GLN A 85 8.57 -5.73 -17.45
N MET A 86 9.53 -6.28 -16.70
CA MET A 86 9.33 -6.69 -15.31
C MET A 86 9.31 -5.51 -14.34
N LEU A 87 9.94 -4.40 -14.70
CA LEU A 87 10.02 -3.19 -13.87
C LEU A 87 9.12 -2.10 -14.45
N ASN A 88 8.25 -1.54 -13.60
CA ASN A 88 7.43 -0.38 -13.93
C ASN A 88 7.58 0.70 -12.88
N PHE A 89 7.72 1.94 -13.33
CA PHE A 89 7.68 3.11 -12.45
C PHE A 89 6.40 3.90 -12.70
N SER A 90 5.71 4.27 -11.64
CA SER A 90 4.44 4.99 -11.72
C SER A 90 4.45 6.22 -10.82
N ILE A 91 3.76 7.27 -11.27
CA ILE A 91 3.53 8.50 -10.51
C ILE A 91 2.03 8.78 -10.49
N GLY A 92 1.55 9.22 -9.35
CA GLY A 92 0.18 9.69 -9.18
C GLY A 92 0.06 10.91 -8.29
N GLY A 93 -1.19 11.29 -8.02
CA GLY A 93 -1.56 12.31 -7.05
C GLY A 93 -2.79 11.83 -6.27
N GLY A 94 -2.84 12.12 -4.97
CA GLY A 94 -3.90 11.60 -4.13
C GLY A 94 -4.15 12.40 -2.87
N GLY A 95 -5.17 11.99 -2.15
CA GLY A 95 -5.54 12.51 -0.83
C GLY A 95 -5.34 11.44 0.23
N TYR A 96 -5.04 11.86 1.46
CA TYR A 96 -5.00 10.97 2.60
C TYR A 96 -5.73 11.58 3.80
N GLY A 97 -6.20 10.70 4.67
CA GLY A 97 -6.82 11.04 5.93
C GLY A 97 -6.32 10.13 7.05
N THR A 98 -6.13 10.70 8.23
CA THR A 98 -5.80 9.93 9.43
C THR A 98 -6.68 10.29 10.60
N ILE A 99 -7.10 9.31 11.39
CA ILE A 99 -7.86 9.52 12.63
C ILE A 99 -7.11 8.83 13.76
N TRP A 100 -6.64 9.60 14.75
CA TRP A 100 -5.99 9.05 15.93
C TRP A 100 -7.02 8.73 17.03
N PHE A 101 -7.03 7.47 17.47
CA PHE A 101 -7.80 7.01 18.62
C PHE A 101 -6.88 6.96 19.85
N SER A 102 -7.14 7.80 20.87
CA SER A 102 -6.47 7.62 22.17
C SER A 102 -6.83 6.25 22.75
N ARG A 103 -5.89 5.67 23.51
CA ARG A 103 -5.97 4.38 24.21
C ARG A 103 -7.40 3.97 24.56
N TRP A 104 -7.75 2.74 24.20
CA TRP A 104 -8.98 2.04 24.59
C TRP A 104 -8.96 1.70 26.09
N ASN A 105 -8.83 2.70 26.97
CA ASN A 105 -9.03 2.55 28.40
C ASN A 105 -10.50 2.79 28.71
N HIS A 106 -11.07 1.92 29.54
CA HIS A 106 -12.50 1.63 29.72
C HIS A 106 -13.40 2.78 30.21
N THR A 107 -12.97 4.04 30.18
CA THR A 107 -13.74 5.14 30.76
C THR A 107 -13.82 6.42 29.94
N HIS A 108 -12.89 6.73 29.01
CA HIS A 108 -12.96 7.97 28.21
C HIS A 108 -12.26 7.83 26.86
N THR A 109 -13.01 8.02 25.76
CA THR A 109 -12.47 8.24 24.42
C THR A 109 -12.06 9.70 24.27
N ASN A 110 -10.78 10.01 24.43
CA ASN A 110 -10.24 11.27 23.91
C ASN A 110 -9.94 11.06 22.42
N SER A 111 -10.70 11.71 21.53
CA SER A 111 -10.36 11.74 20.11
C SER A 111 -9.04 12.51 19.92
N GLY A 112 -8.03 11.87 19.34
CA GLY A 112 -6.80 12.55 18.93
C GLY A 112 -7.04 13.41 17.66
N PRO A 113 -6.03 14.15 17.20
CA PRO A 113 -6.09 14.89 15.95
C PRO A 113 -6.57 14.04 14.76
N ILE A 114 -7.43 14.64 13.97
CA ILE A 114 -7.75 14.20 12.62
C ILE A 114 -6.80 14.91 11.67
N SER A 115 -6.37 14.24 10.62
CA SER A 115 -5.52 14.84 9.61
C SER A 115 -6.06 14.58 8.24
N ILE A 116 -5.94 15.57 7.38
CA ILE A 116 -6.27 15.47 5.97
C ILE A 116 -5.16 16.14 5.17
N GLY A 117 -4.83 15.59 4.02
CA GLY A 117 -3.78 16.15 3.18
C GLY A 117 -3.77 15.58 1.78
N ALA A 118 -2.91 16.17 0.95
CA ALA A 118 -2.59 15.67 -0.38
C ALA A 118 -1.26 14.91 -0.32
N ARG A 119 -1.07 13.94 -1.22
CA ARG A 119 0.19 13.20 -1.36
C ARG A 119 0.52 12.90 -2.82
N LEU A 120 1.79 12.65 -3.08
CA LEU A 120 2.34 12.34 -4.40
C LEU A 120 2.91 10.91 -4.40
N PRO A 121 2.12 9.87 -4.71
CA PRO A 121 2.63 8.50 -4.78
C PRO A 121 3.62 8.30 -5.93
N LEU A 122 4.76 7.71 -5.58
CA LEU A 122 5.81 7.23 -6.45
C LEU A 122 5.92 5.72 -6.23
N ILE A 123 5.70 4.93 -7.27
CA ILE A 123 5.60 3.48 -7.17
C ILE A 123 6.60 2.82 -8.10
N LEU A 124 7.45 1.95 -7.55
CA LEU A 124 8.32 1.08 -8.32
C LEU A 124 7.82 -0.35 -8.19
N ASN A 125 7.22 -0.88 -9.26
CA ASN A 125 6.66 -2.22 -9.33
C ASN A 125 7.66 -3.19 -9.97
N LEU A 126 7.87 -4.33 -9.31
CA LEU A 126 8.57 -5.49 -9.82
C LEU A 126 7.56 -6.64 -10.03
N ALA A 127 7.24 -6.92 -11.29
CA ALA A 127 6.38 -8.03 -11.67
C ALA A 127 7.17 -9.35 -11.58
N ILE A 128 6.93 -10.12 -10.52
CA ILE A 128 7.66 -11.39 -10.25
C ILE A 128 7.04 -12.54 -11.05
N PHE A 129 5.72 -12.67 -10.99
CA PHE A 129 4.96 -13.56 -11.87
C PHE A 129 4.20 -12.67 -12.83
N ILE A 130 4.73 -12.55 -14.05
CA ILE A 130 4.60 -11.44 -15.02
C ILE A 130 3.24 -10.72 -15.08
N LYS A 131 2.12 -11.29 -14.62
CA LYS A 131 0.78 -10.64 -14.63
C LYS A 131 -0.15 -10.95 -13.44
N LYS A 132 0.30 -11.66 -12.40
CA LYS A 132 -0.56 -12.00 -11.23
C LYS A 132 -0.08 -11.41 -9.92
N PHE A 133 1.22 -11.27 -9.73
CA PHE A 133 1.79 -10.73 -8.50
C PHE A 133 2.85 -9.69 -8.80
N ASP A 134 2.76 -8.60 -8.05
CA ASP A 134 3.77 -7.56 -8.00
C ASP A 134 4.31 -7.45 -6.59
N VAL A 135 5.63 -7.33 -6.48
CA VAL A 135 6.26 -6.70 -5.33
C VAL A 135 6.53 -5.27 -5.72
N PHE A 136 6.19 -4.31 -4.86
CA PHE A 136 6.34 -2.92 -5.23
C PHE A 136 6.80 -2.07 -4.03
N LEU A 137 7.57 -1.03 -4.34
CA LEU A 137 7.94 0.00 -3.38
C LEU A 137 7.07 1.22 -3.67
N LYS A 138 6.35 1.72 -2.67
CA LYS A 138 5.51 2.92 -2.73
C LYS A 138 6.04 3.96 -1.76
N VAL A 139 6.38 5.13 -2.27
CA VAL A 139 6.75 6.31 -1.48
C VAL A 139 5.83 7.45 -1.85
N ALA A 140 5.14 8.03 -0.86
CA ALA A 140 4.24 9.14 -1.07
C ALA A 140 4.56 10.27 -0.07
N PRO A 141 5.36 11.28 -0.45
CA PRO A 141 5.43 12.52 0.32
C PRO A 141 4.04 13.19 0.34
N GLY A 142 3.66 13.69 1.52
CA GLY A 142 2.36 14.27 1.79
C GLY A 142 2.44 15.60 2.53
N LEU A 143 1.47 16.45 2.27
CA LEU A 143 1.28 17.76 2.86
C LEU A 143 -0.16 17.88 3.32
N GLY A 144 -0.36 18.27 4.57
CA GLY A 144 -1.70 18.28 5.15
C GLY A 144 -1.85 19.18 6.36
N ILE A 145 -2.99 19.03 6.99
CA ILE A 145 -3.40 19.80 8.17
C ILE A 145 -3.84 18.80 9.23
N ASN A 146 -3.27 18.93 10.42
CA ASN A 146 -3.78 18.32 11.64
C ASN A 146 -4.85 19.24 12.24
N ILE A 147 -5.97 18.66 12.67
CA ILE A 147 -7.11 19.35 13.26
C ILE A 147 -7.37 18.74 14.64
N TRP A 148 -7.42 19.56 15.69
CA TRP A 148 -7.72 19.14 17.05
C TRP A 148 -8.55 20.22 17.78
N ASN A 149 -8.99 19.92 19.01
CA ASN A 149 -9.95 20.74 19.77
C ASN A 149 -9.44 22.14 20.21
N GLY A 150 -8.27 22.56 19.72
CA GLY A 150 -7.66 23.87 20.00
C GLY A 150 -7.05 24.55 18.78
N GLY A 151 -7.28 24.02 17.58
CA GLY A 151 -6.80 24.65 16.34
C GLY A 151 -6.41 23.65 15.26
N ALA A 152 -5.76 24.20 14.23
CA ALA A 152 -5.22 23.45 13.12
C ALA A 152 -3.74 23.80 12.92
N GLY A 153 -2.95 22.81 12.50
CA GLY A 153 -1.53 22.98 12.26
C GLY A 153 -1.09 22.25 11.02
N PHE A 154 -0.10 22.82 10.33
CA PHE A 154 0.49 22.20 9.15
C PHE A 154 1.21 20.90 9.51
N ARG A 155 1.16 19.93 8.60
CA ARG A 155 1.81 18.63 8.74
C ARG A 155 2.47 18.24 7.41
N TRP A 156 3.71 17.80 7.51
CA TRP A 156 4.41 17.14 6.42
C TRP A 156 4.67 15.69 6.79
N GLU A 157 4.50 14.80 5.82
CA GLU A 157 4.62 13.35 6.03
C GLU A 157 5.26 12.65 4.86
N ILE A 158 5.84 11.49 5.13
CA ILE A 158 6.23 10.53 4.11
C ILE A 158 5.58 9.21 4.47
N PHE A 159 4.81 8.66 3.51
CA PHE A 159 4.35 7.29 3.54
C PHE A 159 5.33 6.47 2.70
N ALA A 160 5.90 5.41 3.27
CA ALA A 160 6.87 4.56 2.58
C ALA A 160 6.58 3.11 2.94
N ALA A 161 6.26 2.31 1.94
CA ALA A 161 5.90 0.92 2.12
C ALA A 161 6.46 0.04 1.01
N LEU A 162 6.86 -1.17 1.38
CA LEU A 162 6.98 -2.30 0.49
C LEU A 162 5.64 -3.04 0.48
N GLY A 163 5.14 -3.35 -0.69
CA GLY A 163 3.86 -4.03 -0.86
C GLY A 163 3.96 -5.26 -1.74
N ILE A 164 2.95 -6.12 -1.60
CA ILE A 164 2.68 -7.24 -2.49
C ILE A 164 1.25 -7.08 -2.97
N ARG A 165 1.02 -7.13 -4.28
CA ARG A 165 -0.30 -7.00 -4.92
C ARG A 165 -0.61 -8.22 -5.75
N TYR A 166 -1.82 -8.75 -5.60
CA TYR A 166 -2.40 -9.79 -6.45
C TYR A 166 -3.40 -9.20 -7.43
N TRP A 167 -3.37 -9.63 -8.68
CA TRP A 167 -4.28 -9.21 -9.75
C TRP A 167 -5.33 -10.27 -10.05
N PHE A 168 -6.60 -9.90 -10.05
CA PHE A 168 -7.73 -10.80 -10.34
C PHE A 168 -7.93 -10.91 -11.83
N THR A 169 -7.96 -12.11 -12.40
CA THR A 169 -8.13 -12.30 -13.85
C THR A 169 -9.59 -12.27 -14.26
#